data_AF-A0A427FYK4-F1
#
_entry.id   AF-A0A427FYK4-F1
#
_cell.length_a   1.000
_cell.length_b   1.000
_cell.length_c   1.000
_cell.angle_alpha   90.00
_cell.angle_beta   90.00
_cell.angle_gamma   90.00
#
_symmetry.space_group_name_H-M   'P 1'
#
loop_
_entity.id
_entity.type
_entity.pdbx_description
1 polymer ?
#
loop_
_entity_poly.entity_id
_entity_poly.type
_entity_poly.pdbx_seq_one_letter_code
_entity_poly.pdbx_strand_id
1 'polypeptide(L)'
;MGNNQYGDAAVAQAFRALLDHATRLEQAGLRLDQAGHVAEFTYILTAKQFDRIRKICRQQQWPEPNCRGIRFDLESIKHPLLARQLKDGCTADEVLEILTSAYCSQSQVGLNKPKHAQMVMFSGGRKVLVGKTRYQAVAVIKVCQEGTRKYLAPVTAFHATEAKVRSIS
;
A
#
# COMPACT_ATOMS: atom_id res chain seq x y z
N MET A 1 -16.98 7.72 -16.93
CA MET A 1 -15.68 8.06 -16.31
C MET A 1 -15.78 8.50 -14.84
N GLY A 2 -16.93 8.35 -14.14
CA GLY A 2 -17.14 8.97 -12.82
C GLY A 2 -16.85 8.14 -11.56
N ASN A 3 -16.99 6.80 -11.57
CA ASN A 3 -16.95 6.01 -10.32
C ASN A 3 -15.56 5.89 -9.65
N ASN A 4 -14.47 5.91 -10.42
CA ASN A 4 -13.15 5.67 -9.85
C ASN A 4 -12.58 6.88 -9.10
N GLN A 5 -12.97 8.10 -9.47
CA GLN A 5 -12.47 9.32 -8.82
C GLN A 5 -13.01 9.46 -7.39
N TYR A 6 -14.29 9.15 -7.17
CA TYR A 6 -14.87 9.13 -5.83
C TYR A 6 -14.26 8.03 -4.95
N GLY A 7 -13.96 6.86 -5.54
CA GLY A 7 -13.27 5.78 -4.84
C GLY A 7 -11.85 6.16 -4.41
N ASP A 8 -11.06 6.75 -5.31
CA ASP A 8 -9.70 7.18 -5.00
C ASP A 8 -9.67 8.29 -3.93
N ALA A 9 -10.64 9.22 -3.95
CA ALA A 9 -10.77 10.26 -2.93
C ALA A 9 -11.12 9.67 -1.54
N ALA A 10 -12.05 8.71 -1.48
CA ALA A 10 -12.41 8.03 -0.24
C ALA A 10 -11.23 7.23 0.35
N VAL A 11 -10.46 6.55 -0.51
CA VAL A 11 -9.23 5.85 -0.11
C VAL A 11 -8.19 6.84 0.44
N ALA A 12 -8.01 7.98 -0.21
CA ALA A 12 -7.10 9.02 0.26
C ALA A 12 -7.51 9.58 1.64
N GLN A 13 -8.81 9.83 1.83
CA GLN A 13 -9.35 10.26 3.11
C GLN A 13 -9.16 9.20 4.21
N ALA A 14 -9.36 7.92 3.89
CA ALA A 14 -9.17 6.82 4.84
C ALA A 14 -7.69 6.67 5.25
N PHE A 15 -6.76 6.76 4.30
CA PHE A 15 -5.32 6.79 4.61
C PHE A 15 -4.95 7.99 5.47
N ARG A 16 -5.48 9.19 5.15
CA ARG A 16 -5.25 10.40 5.95
C ARG A 16 -5.68 10.18 7.40
N ALA A 17 -6.90 9.68 7.60
CA ALA A 17 -7.44 9.44 8.94
C ALA A 17 -6.58 8.44 9.74
N LEU A 18 -6.10 7.35 9.12
CA LEU A 18 -5.19 6.41 9.78
C LEU A 18 -3.84 7.03 10.09
N LEU A 19 -3.27 7.81 9.17
CA LEU A 19 -1.97 8.44 9.34
C LEU A 19 -2.00 9.49 10.45
N ASP A 20 -3.01 10.37 10.43
CA ASP A 20 -3.22 11.38 11.47
C ASP A 20 -3.39 10.72 12.85
N HIS A 21 -4.09 9.57 12.91
CA HIS A 21 -4.19 8.80 14.14
C HIS A 21 -2.83 8.23 14.58
N ALA A 22 -2.08 7.61 13.68
CA ALA A 22 -0.75 7.07 13.98
C ALA A 22 0.22 8.16 14.46
N THR A 23 0.24 9.33 13.82
CA THR A 23 1.07 10.47 14.21
C THR A 23 0.68 11.02 15.58
N ARG A 24 -0.62 11.13 15.90
CA ARG A 24 -1.07 11.56 17.24
C ARG A 24 -0.63 10.60 18.34
N LEU A 25 -0.73 9.29 18.10
CA LEU A 25 -0.30 8.28 19.08
C LEU A 25 1.21 8.32 19.31
N GLU A 26 1.99 8.50 18.24
CA GLU A 26 3.44 8.69 18.33
C GLU A 26 3.80 9.95 19.15
N GLN A 27 3.17 11.09 18.86
CA GLN A 27 3.39 12.35 19.59
C GLN A 27 3.00 12.25 21.07
N ALA A 28 1.98 11.47 21.39
CA ALA A 28 1.54 11.23 22.76
C ALA A 28 2.38 10.17 23.50
N GLY A 29 3.34 9.53 22.84
CA GLY A 29 4.12 8.43 23.41
C GLY A 29 3.27 7.19 23.75
N LEU A 30 2.07 7.08 23.20
CA LEU A 30 1.13 6.00 23.48
C LEU A 30 1.43 4.78 22.62
N ARG A 31 1.31 3.60 23.23
CA ARG A 31 1.42 2.35 22.49
C ARG A 31 0.11 2.08 21.74
N LEU A 32 0.24 1.53 20.53
CA LEU A 32 -0.89 1.26 19.62
C LEU A 32 -1.91 0.25 20.19
N ASP A 33 -1.49 -0.58 21.14
CA ASP A 33 -2.32 -1.54 21.88
C ASP A 33 -3.27 -0.88 22.90
N GLN A 34 -3.05 0.39 23.25
CA GLN A 34 -3.84 1.14 24.23
C GLN A 34 -4.92 2.03 23.57
N ALA A 35 -4.89 2.19 22.25
CA ALA A 35 -5.85 2.98 21.49
C ALA A 35 -7.11 2.13 21.20
N GLY A 36 -8.08 2.15 22.12
CA GLY A 36 -9.39 1.52 21.93
C GLY A 36 -10.01 1.87 20.57
N HIS A 37 -10.62 0.86 19.93
CA HIS A 37 -11.02 0.83 18.51
C HIS A 37 -9.90 1.19 17.53
N VAL A 38 -9.21 0.14 17.06
CA VAL A 38 -8.21 0.24 15.99
C VAL A 38 -8.92 0.74 14.74
N ALA A 39 -8.69 1.99 14.38
CA ALA A 39 -9.17 2.52 13.11
C ALA A 39 -8.64 1.61 11.99
N GLU A 40 -9.55 1.11 11.17
CA GLU A 40 -9.23 0.24 10.04
C GLU A 40 -10.09 0.59 8.83
N PHE A 41 -9.57 0.30 7.64
CA PHE A 41 -10.36 0.33 6.42
C PHE A 41 -9.88 -0.75 5.46
N THR A 42 -10.68 -1.04 4.43
CA THR A 42 -10.30 -1.99 3.39
C THR A 42 -10.18 -1.28 2.04
N TYR A 43 -9.01 -1.33 1.43
CA TYR A 43 -8.83 -0.96 0.03
C TYR A 43 -9.37 -2.07 -0.86
N ILE A 44 -10.33 -1.76 -1.72
CA ILE A 44 -10.94 -2.71 -2.64
C ILE A 44 -10.26 -2.61 -4.00
N LEU A 45 -9.60 -3.69 -4.42
CA LEU A 45 -8.95 -3.77 -5.72
C LEU A 45 -9.97 -3.64 -6.86
N THR A 46 -9.57 -2.94 -7.92
CA THR A 46 -10.29 -2.99 -9.20
C THR A 46 -10.25 -4.42 -9.76
N ALA A 47 -11.22 -4.77 -10.63
CA ALA A 47 -11.23 -6.06 -11.31
C ALA A 47 -9.91 -6.33 -12.06
N LYS A 48 -9.39 -5.32 -12.77
CA LYS A 48 -8.11 -5.38 -13.49
C LYS A 48 -6.93 -5.72 -12.57
N GLN A 49 -6.84 -5.07 -11.41
CA GLN A 49 -5.78 -5.34 -10.45
C GLN A 49 -5.92 -6.75 -9.86
N PHE A 50 -7.12 -7.14 -9.46
CA PHE A 50 -7.39 -8.45 -8.87
C PHE A 50 -7.09 -9.60 -9.85
N ASP A 51 -7.53 -9.48 -11.10
CA ASP A 51 -7.27 -10.48 -12.14
C ASP A 51 -5.78 -10.59 -12.44
N ARG A 52 -5.06 -9.45 -12.46
CA ARG A 52 -3.60 -9.45 -12.62
C ARG A 52 -2.91 -10.17 -11.46
N ILE A 53 -3.33 -9.92 -10.23
CA ILE A 53 -2.82 -10.60 -9.03
C ILE A 53 -3.04 -12.11 -9.13
N ARG A 54 -4.26 -12.56 -9.44
CA ARG A 54 -4.56 -13.99 -9.59
C ARG A 54 -3.74 -14.64 -10.69
N LYS A 55 -3.56 -13.95 -11.83
CA LYS A 55 -2.70 -14.42 -12.92
C LYS A 55 -1.26 -14.61 -12.45
N ILE A 56 -0.69 -13.64 -11.71
CA ILE A 56 0.65 -13.77 -11.14
C ILE A 56 0.71 -14.97 -10.19
N CYS A 57 -0.27 -15.11 -9.29
CA CYS A 57 -0.31 -16.23 -8.33
C CYS A 57 -0.30 -17.59 -9.05
N ARG A 58 -1.12 -17.77 -10.10
CA ARG A 58 -1.10 -19.01 -10.91
C ARG A 58 0.24 -19.27 -11.56
N GLN A 59 0.83 -18.25 -12.18
CA GLN A 59 2.13 -18.35 -12.86
C GLN A 59 3.26 -18.72 -11.91
N GLN A 60 3.18 -18.26 -10.66
CA GLN A 60 4.18 -18.52 -9.62
C GLN A 60 3.81 -19.71 -8.72
N GLN A 61 2.70 -20.40 -9.00
CA GLN A 61 2.15 -21.48 -8.16
C GLN A 61 1.89 -21.07 -6.70
N TRP A 62 1.50 -19.81 -6.47
CA TRP A 62 1.11 -19.29 -5.16
C TRP A 62 -0.38 -19.50 -4.89
N PRO A 63 -0.82 -19.50 -3.62
CA PRO A 63 -2.23 -19.52 -3.28
C PRO A 63 -2.97 -18.35 -3.94
N GLU A 64 -3.98 -18.62 -4.76
CA GLU A 64 -4.81 -17.57 -5.33
C GLU A 64 -5.68 -16.90 -4.25
N PRO A 65 -5.59 -15.57 -4.06
CA PRO A 65 -6.47 -14.87 -3.15
C PRO A 65 -7.95 -15.03 -3.54
N ASN A 66 -8.82 -15.24 -2.54
CA ASN A 66 -10.26 -15.38 -2.73
C ASN A 66 -11.06 -14.14 -2.31
N CYS A 67 -10.39 -13.08 -1.85
CA CYS A 67 -10.98 -11.77 -1.55
C CYS A 67 -10.26 -10.62 -2.27
N ARG A 68 -11.01 -9.56 -2.59
CA ARG A 68 -10.49 -8.37 -3.30
C ARG A 68 -9.99 -7.26 -2.38
N GLY A 69 -10.18 -7.41 -1.09
CA GLY A 69 -9.84 -6.41 -0.09
C GLY A 69 -8.40 -6.56 0.41
N ILE A 70 -7.74 -5.42 0.63
CA ILE A 70 -6.52 -5.30 1.43
C ILE A 70 -6.90 -4.49 2.66
N ARG A 71 -6.86 -5.11 3.83
CA ARG A 71 -7.15 -4.44 5.10
C ARG A 71 -5.94 -3.60 5.53
N PHE A 72 -6.21 -2.38 5.95
CA PHE A 72 -5.27 -1.48 6.61
C PHE A 72 -5.76 -1.17 8.01
N ASP A 73 -4.86 -1.30 8.96
CA ASP A 73 -4.99 -0.85 10.33
C ASP A 73 -3.80 0.05 10.69
N LEU A 74 -3.73 0.52 11.93
CA LEU A 74 -2.65 1.40 12.38
C LEU A 74 -1.26 0.76 12.24
N GLU A 75 -1.11 -0.53 12.53
CA GLU A 75 0.17 -1.23 12.37
C GLU A 75 0.62 -1.26 10.90
N SER A 76 -0.33 -1.47 9.98
CA SER A 76 -0.08 -1.47 8.53
C SER A 76 0.44 -0.13 8.01
N ILE A 77 0.07 0.99 8.64
CA ILE A 77 0.47 2.36 8.28
C ILE A 77 1.72 2.81 9.03
N LYS A 78 1.88 2.39 10.29
CA LYS A 78 3.02 2.72 11.14
C LYS A 78 4.33 2.30 10.49
N HIS A 79 4.38 1.10 9.91
CA HIS A 79 5.62 0.62 9.30
C HIS A 79 6.09 1.50 8.13
N PRO A 80 5.27 1.81 7.10
CA PRO A 80 5.60 2.80 6.09
C PRO A 80 5.98 4.17 6.68
N LEU A 81 5.19 4.70 7.63
CA LEU A 81 5.45 6.02 8.22
C LEU A 81 6.85 6.11 8.84
N LEU A 82 7.15 5.24 9.79
CA LEU A 82 8.44 5.23 10.49
C LEU A 82 9.60 4.89 9.55
N ALA A 83 9.42 3.91 8.66
CA ALA A 83 10.49 3.50 7.77
C ALA A 83 10.90 4.61 6.80
N ARG A 84 9.94 5.41 6.30
CA ARG A 84 10.19 6.51 5.37
C ARG A 84 10.74 7.75 6.07
N GLN A 85 10.22 8.08 7.25
CA GLN A 85 10.75 9.17 8.07
C GLN A 85 12.21 8.90 8.47
N LEU A 86 12.51 7.71 8.98
CA LEU A 86 13.84 7.40 9.51
C LEU A 86 14.88 7.14 8.42
N LYS A 87 14.51 6.49 7.31
CA LYS A 87 15.47 6.10 6.27
C LYS A 87 15.62 7.15 5.18
N ASP A 88 14.51 7.77 4.80
CA ASP A 88 14.44 8.60 3.61
C ASP A 88 14.15 10.08 3.93
N GLY A 89 13.97 10.41 5.22
CA GLY A 89 13.69 11.77 5.67
C GLY A 89 12.31 12.30 5.24
N CYS A 90 11.37 11.41 4.87
CA CYS A 90 10.06 11.84 4.40
C CYS A 90 9.23 12.46 5.54
N THR A 91 8.48 13.50 5.22
CA THR A 91 7.38 14.03 6.05
C THR A 91 6.18 13.09 6.03
N ALA A 92 5.25 13.24 6.99
CA ALA A 92 4.01 12.47 7.02
C ALA A 92 3.16 12.71 5.75
N ASP A 93 3.09 13.95 5.26
CA ASP A 93 2.34 14.26 4.03
C ASP A 93 2.95 13.58 2.79
N GLU A 94 4.28 13.48 2.69
CA GLU A 94 4.92 12.73 1.60
C GLU A 94 4.64 11.23 1.70
N VAL A 95 4.60 10.66 2.91
CA VAL A 95 4.18 9.27 3.12
C VAL A 95 2.73 9.06 2.70
N LEU A 96 1.85 10.01 3.01
CA LEU A 96 0.47 9.98 2.56
C LEU A 96 0.38 10.00 1.04
N GLU A 97 1.13 10.88 0.37
CA GLU A 97 1.17 10.97 -1.09
C GLU A 97 1.65 9.65 -1.72
N ILE A 98 2.66 9.01 -1.13
CA ILE A 98 3.14 7.69 -1.54
C ILE A 98 2.02 6.64 -1.40
N LEU A 99 1.38 6.54 -0.24
CA LEU A 99 0.33 5.54 0.02
C LEU A 99 -0.85 5.71 -0.94
N THR A 100 -1.35 6.93 -1.07
CA THR A 100 -2.53 7.24 -1.90
C THR A 100 -2.25 7.10 -3.40
N SER A 101 -1.02 7.38 -3.83
CA SER A 101 -0.61 7.18 -5.23
C SER A 101 -0.35 5.71 -5.56
N ALA A 102 0.17 4.92 -4.61
CA ALA A 102 0.40 3.49 -4.80
C ALA A 102 -0.89 2.66 -4.74
N TYR A 103 -1.87 3.06 -3.91
CA TYR A 103 -3.18 2.40 -3.76
C TYR A 103 -4.29 3.23 -4.40
N CYS A 104 -4.27 3.36 -5.72
CA CYS A 104 -5.34 4.00 -6.49
C CYS A 104 -5.85 3.10 -7.60
N SER A 105 -6.98 3.47 -8.19
CA SER A 105 -7.62 2.75 -9.29
C SER A 105 -6.74 2.62 -10.54
N GLN A 106 -5.76 3.50 -10.70
CA GLN A 106 -4.82 3.54 -11.83
C GLN A 106 -3.53 2.76 -11.58
N SER A 107 -3.31 2.26 -10.35
CA SER A 107 -2.10 1.51 -10.02
C SER A 107 -2.00 0.22 -10.82
N GLN A 108 -0.77 -0.06 -11.25
CA GLN A 108 -0.43 -1.30 -11.95
C GLN A 108 0.12 -2.32 -10.97
N VAL A 109 -0.02 -3.61 -11.30
CA VAL A 109 0.47 -4.72 -10.48
C VAL A 109 1.58 -5.47 -11.20
N GLY A 110 2.72 -5.59 -10.52
CA GLY A 110 3.89 -6.37 -10.94
C GLY A 110 4.29 -7.43 -9.91
N LEU A 111 5.16 -8.33 -10.33
CA LEU A 111 5.83 -9.27 -9.42
C LEU A 111 6.84 -8.49 -8.56
N ASN A 112 7.10 -8.88 -7.31
CA ASN A 112 8.23 -8.32 -6.56
C ASN A 112 9.43 -9.27 -6.65
N LYS A 113 10.27 -9.16 -7.67
CA LYS A 113 11.52 -9.94 -7.77
C LYS A 113 12.54 -9.35 -6.79
N PRO A 114 13.23 -10.15 -5.94
CA PRO A 114 13.30 -11.61 -5.81
C PRO A 114 12.45 -12.19 -4.66
N LYS A 115 11.46 -11.45 -4.16
CA LYS A 115 10.75 -11.81 -2.92
C LYS A 115 9.61 -12.79 -3.20
N HIS A 116 9.66 -13.95 -2.56
CA HIS A 116 8.62 -14.96 -2.64
C HIS A 116 7.27 -14.43 -2.12
N ALA A 117 6.18 -14.80 -2.80
CA ALA A 117 4.80 -14.45 -2.46
C ALA A 117 4.52 -12.95 -2.31
N GLN A 118 5.33 -12.09 -2.94
CA GLN A 118 5.15 -10.64 -2.90
C GLN A 118 4.91 -10.06 -4.29
N MET A 119 4.07 -9.05 -4.33
CA MET A 119 3.75 -8.26 -5.51
C MET A 119 3.97 -6.79 -5.19
N VAL A 120 4.18 -6.01 -6.24
CA VAL A 120 4.24 -4.55 -6.16
C VAL A 120 3.02 -3.93 -6.82
N MET A 121 2.42 -2.97 -6.15
CA MET A 121 1.49 -2.01 -6.75
C MET A 121 2.26 -0.71 -6.97
N PHE A 122 2.26 -0.17 -8.18
CA PHE A 122 2.97 1.08 -8.46
C PHE A 122 2.10 2.08 -9.22
N SER A 123 2.32 3.35 -8.95
CA SER A 123 1.55 4.45 -9.52
C SER A 123 1.69 4.45 -11.05
N GLY A 124 0.56 4.28 -11.74
CA GLY A 124 0.50 4.10 -13.20
C GLY A 124 0.80 5.37 -13.98
N GLY A 125 2.05 5.83 -13.96
CA GLY A 125 2.53 7.03 -14.65
C GLY A 125 2.43 8.34 -13.86
N ARG A 126 1.66 8.37 -12.77
CA ARG A 126 1.66 9.49 -11.81
C ARG A 126 2.91 9.41 -10.93
N LYS A 127 3.67 10.50 -10.87
CA LYS A 127 4.83 10.62 -9.98
C LYS A 127 4.43 11.35 -8.70
N VAL A 128 5.04 10.95 -7.59
CA VAL A 128 4.95 11.64 -6.30
C VAL A 128 6.13 12.56 -6.12
N LEU A 129 5.93 13.70 -5.46
CA LEU A 129 7.01 14.62 -5.11
C LEU A 129 7.52 14.29 -3.70
N VAL A 130 8.80 13.95 -3.58
CA VAL A 130 9.46 13.78 -2.28
C VAL A 130 10.68 14.71 -2.26
N GLY A 131 10.68 15.64 -1.30
CA GLY A 131 11.55 16.81 -1.30
C GLY A 131 11.39 17.62 -2.58
N LYS A 132 12.42 17.57 -3.44
CA LYS A 132 12.44 18.26 -4.74
C LYS A 132 12.44 17.31 -5.93
N THR A 133 12.31 16.00 -5.70
CA THR A 133 12.49 14.98 -6.73
C THR A 133 11.22 14.19 -6.95
N ARG A 134 10.94 13.86 -8.23
CA ARG A 134 9.76 13.11 -8.63
C ARG A 134 10.07 11.61 -8.74
N TYR A 135 9.28 10.80 -8.07
CA TYR A 135 9.44 9.35 -7.98
C TYR A 135 8.17 8.61 -8.37
N GLN A 136 8.25 7.31 -8.61
CA GLN A 136 7.06 6.44 -8.62
C GLN A 136 6.73 6.02 -7.19
N ALA A 137 5.45 6.00 -6.84
CA ALA A 137 5.01 5.41 -5.59
C ALA A 137 4.87 3.90 -5.77
N VAL A 138 5.36 3.13 -4.80
CA VAL A 138 5.38 1.67 -4.80
C VAL A 138 4.85 1.17 -3.47
N ALA A 139 3.88 0.29 -3.51
CA ALA A 139 3.44 -0.47 -2.37
C ALA A 139 3.74 -1.96 -2.58
N VAL A 140 4.18 -2.62 -1.52
CA VAL A 140 4.44 -4.05 -1.51
C VAL A 140 3.31 -4.74 -0.77
N ILE A 141 2.74 -5.75 -1.42
CA ILE A 141 1.68 -6.58 -0.87
C ILE A 141 2.15 -8.04 -0.89
N LYS A 142 1.74 -8.81 0.10
CA LYS A 142 2.03 -10.25 0.17
C LYS A 142 0.76 -11.07 0.07
N VAL A 143 0.88 -12.25 -0.52
CA VAL A 143 -0.14 -13.29 -0.47
C VAL A 143 -0.03 -14.00 0.88
N CYS A 144 -1.16 -14.17 1.56
CA CYS A 144 -1.27 -14.90 2.82
C CYS A 144 -2.30 -16.00 2.71
N GLN A 145 -2.09 -17.08 3.47
CA GLN A 145 -3.05 -18.18 3.60
C GLN A 145 -3.20 -18.55 5.07
N GLU A 146 -4.45 -18.60 5.53
CA GLU A 146 -4.84 -19.03 6.86
C GLU A 146 -6.04 -19.98 6.72
N GLY A 147 -5.81 -21.28 6.86
CA GLY A 147 -6.80 -22.31 6.55
C GLY A 147 -7.31 -22.18 5.10
N THR A 148 -8.62 -21.95 4.97
CA THR A 148 -9.30 -21.75 3.67
C THR A 148 -9.22 -20.31 3.16
N ARG A 149 -8.83 -19.34 4.01
CA ARG A 149 -8.74 -17.93 3.65
C ARG A 149 -7.43 -17.66 2.93
N LYS A 150 -7.51 -17.09 1.72
CA LYS A 150 -6.35 -16.68 0.92
C LYS A 150 -6.51 -15.20 0.64
N TYR A 151 -5.68 -14.37 1.24
CA TYR A 151 -5.88 -12.92 1.28
C TYR A 151 -4.60 -12.16 0.98
N LEU A 152 -4.73 -10.85 0.80
CA LEU A 152 -3.62 -9.94 0.58
C LEU A 152 -3.40 -9.10 1.83
N ALA A 153 -2.13 -8.98 2.22
CA ALA A 153 -1.74 -8.12 3.34
C ALA A 153 -0.74 -7.05 2.86
N PRO A 154 -0.85 -5.80 3.35
CA PRO A 154 0.15 -4.79 3.09
C PRO A 154 1.46 -5.18 3.78
N VAL A 155 2.60 -4.85 3.16
CA VAL A 155 3.93 -5.06 3.73
C VAL A 155 4.60 -3.71 4.01
N THR A 156 4.69 -2.86 2.99
CA THR A 156 5.30 -1.53 3.11
C THR A 156 4.93 -0.66 1.90
N ALA A 157 5.21 0.63 1.95
CA ALA A 157 5.11 1.53 0.80
C ALA A 157 6.28 2.53 0.79
N PHE A 158 6.76 2.88 -0.41
CA PHE A 158 7.90 3.75 -0.63
C PHE A 158 7.89 4.44 -1.99
N HIS A 159 8.71 5.47 -2.12
CA HIS A 159 8.99 6.11 -3.40
C HIS A 159 10.23 5.47 -4.05
N ALA A 160 10.21 5.30 -5.36
CA ALA A 160 11.28 4.63 -6.10
C ALA A 160 11.55 5.33 -7.44
N THR A 161 12.80 5.24 -7.90
CA THR A 161 13.14 5.65 -9.28
C THR A 161 12.58 4.65 -10.28
N GLU A 162 12.39 5.06 -11.54
CA GLU A 162 11.93 4.15 -12.60
C GLU A 162 12.91 2.99 -12.79
N ALA A 163 14.21 3.24 -12.69
CA ALA A 163 15.24 2.21 -12.74
C ALA A 163 15.04 1.18 -11.61
N LYS A 164 14.74 1.64 -10.39
CA LYS A 164 14.45 0.75 -9.27
C LYS A 164 13.19 -0.07 -9.51
N VAL A 165 12.11 0.55 -9.99
CA VAL A 165 10.86 -0.16 -10.30
C VAL A 165 11.09 -1.24 -11.34
N ARG A 166 11.78 -0.93 -12.45
CA ARG A 166 12.14 -1.93 -13.49
C ARG A 166 12.98 -3.08 -12.94
N SER A 167 13.83 -2.82 -11.95
CA SER A 167 14.65 -3.88 -11.34
C SER A 167 13.85 -4.84 -10.44
N ILE A 168 12.75 -4.38 -9.87
CA ILE A 168 11.94 -5.18 -8.91
C ILE A 168 10.65 -5.74 -9.52
N SER A 169 10.17 -5.22 -10.66
CA SER A 169 8.91 -5.62 -11.33
C SER A 169 9.09 -6.56 -12.51
#